data_AF-A0A5P1F062-F1
#
_entry.id   AF-A0A5P1F062-F1
#
_cell.length_a   1.000
_cell.length_b   1.000
_cell.length_c   1.000
_cell.angle_alpha   90.00
_cell.angle_beta   90.00
_cell.angle_gamma   90.00
#
_symmetry.space_group_name_H-M   'P 1'
#
loop_
_entity.id
_entity.type
_entity.pdbx_description
1 polymer ?
#
loop_
_entity_poly.entity_id
_entity_poly.type
_entity_poly.pdbx_seq_one_letter_code
_entity_poly.pdbx_strand_id
1 'polypeptide(L)' 'DLLYKPVVLACGHVSCFWCVHKGMHGLRSSHCAQCRQPYIHFPSICSLLHLLLLKMEPVAYKRREKEVL' A
#
# COMPACT_ATOMS: atom_id res chain seq x y z
N ASP A 1 -0.66 12.54 -2.57
CA ASP A 1 -0.48 12.15 -1.16
C ASP A 1 0.57 11.09 -0.97
N LEU A 2 1.22 11.08 0.20
CA LEU A 2 2.24 10.10 0.60
C LEU A 2 1.61 8.75 0.96
N LEU A 3 2.30 7.65 0.66
CA LEU A 3 1.88 6.30 1.03
C LEU A 3 2.20 6.01 2.51
N TYR A 4 1.23 5.51 3.27
CA TYR A 4 1.44 4.99 4.62
C TYR A 4 1.49 3.45 4.58
N LYS A 5 2.52 2.85 5.18
CA LYS A 5 2.81 1.41 5.13
C LYS A 5 2.74 0.88 3.69
N PRO A 6 3.66 1.27 2.80
CA PRO A 6 3.62 0.90 1.39
C PRO A 6 3.76 -0.62 1.21
N VAL A 7 3.02 -1.17 0.25
CA VAL A 7 3.11 -2.56 -0.23
C VAL A 7 3.46 -2.55 -1.71
N VAL A 8 4.16 -3.60 -2.17
CA VAL A 8 4.49 -3.79 -3.59
C VAL A 8 3.70 -4.99 -4.09
N LEU A 9 2.84 -4.77 -5.08
CA LEU A 9 2.08 -5.84 -5.73
C LEU A 9 3.00 -6.66 -6.65
N ALA A 10 2.59 -7.88 -7.00
CA ALA A 10 3.36 -8.74 -7.91
C ALA A 10 3.61 -8.08 -9.28
N CYS A 11 2.75 -7.15 -9.70
CA CYS A 11 2.93 -6.34 -10.91
C CYS A 11 3.90 -5.15 -10.75
N GLY A 12 4.59 -5.03 -9.61
CA GLY A 12 5.57 -3.98 -9.31
C GLY A 12 4.98 -2.64 -8.86
N HIS A 13 3.66 -2.44 -8.97
CA HIS A 13 3.02 -1.20 -8.52
C HIS A 13 2.95 -1.12 -6.99
N VAL A 14 3.20 0.09 -6.48
CA VAL A 14 3.17 0.39 -5.05
C VAL A 14 1.81 0.96 -4.66
N SER A 15 1.29 0.56 -3.51
CA SER A 15 0.05 1.10 -2.94
C SER A 15 0.13 1.14 -1.42
N CYS A 16 -0.81 1.81 -0.76
CA CYS A 16 -0.87 1.81 0.70
C CYS A 16 -1.48 0.49 1.21
N PHE A 17 -0.97 -0.08 2.30
CA PHE A 17 -1.43 -1.36 2.86
C PHE A 17 -2.95 -1.40 3.06
N TRP A 18 -3.50 -0.38 3.71
CA TRP A 18 -4.93 -0.29 3.97
C TRP A 18 -5.77 -0.01 2.71
N CYS A 19 -5.19 0.64 1.71
CA CYS A 19 -5.84 0.87 0.42
C CYS A 19 -6.07 -0.46 -0.30
N VAL A 20 -5.05 -1.31 -0.31
CA VAL A 20 -5.13 -2.66 -0.87
C VAL A 20 -6.13 -3.48 -0.05
N HIS A 21 -6.02 -3.48 1.28
CA HIS A 21 -6.93 -4.24 2.15
C HIS A 21 -8.41 -3.87 1.93
N LYS A 22 -8.72 -2.56 1.91
CA LYS A 22 -10.09 -2.07 1.69
C LYS A 22 -10.61 -2.35 0.29
N GLY A 23 -9.73 -2.44 -0.71
CA GLY A 23 -10.08 -2.73 -2.11
C GLY A 23 -10.14 -4.22 -2.46
N MET A 24 -9.73 -5.11 -1.54
CA MET A 24 -9.75 -6.55 -1.80
C MET A 24 -11.17 -7.12 -1.79
N HIS A 25 -11.41 -8.07 -2.68
CA HIS A 25 -12.65 -8.84 -2.70
C HIS A 25 -12.46 -10.16 -1.96
N GLY A 26 -13.36 -10.48 -1.02
CA GLY A 26 -13.23 -11.70 -0.19
C GLY A 26 -13.44 -13.02 -0.95
N LEU A 27 -14.13 -12.99 -2.10
CA LEU A 27 -14.52 -14.19 -2.87
C LEU A 27 -13.90 -14.26 -4.29
N ARG A 28 -13.23 -13.22 -4.76
CA ARG A 28 -12.78 -13.08 -6.16
C ARG A 28 -11.35 -12.58 -6.19
N SER A 29 -10.67 -12.77 -7.32
CA SER A 29 -9.35 -12.15 -7.53
C SER A 29 -9.45 -10.64 -7.33
N SER A 30 -8.52 -10.12 -6.53
CA SER A 30 -8.35 -8.68 -6.40
C SER A 30 -7.47 -8.19 -7.53
N HIS A 31 -7.58 -6.91 -7.91
CA HIS A 31 -6.88 -6.36 -9.07
C HIS A 31 -6.13 -5.11 -8.69
N CYS A 32 -4.92 -4.96 -9.22
CA CYS A 32 -4.11 -3.77 -9.04
C CYS A 32 -4.92 -2.53 -9.47
N ALA A 33 -4.97 -1.50 -8.63
CA ALA A 33 -5.71 -0.28 -8.94
C ALA A 33 -5.09 0.52 -10.10
N GLN A 34 -3.80 0.30 -10.41
CA GLN A 34 -3.08 1.01 -11.46
C GLN A 34 -3.16 0.30 -12.82
N CYS A 35 -2.81 -0.99 -12.88
CA CYS A 35 -2.70 -1.74 -14.14
C CYS A 35 -3.74 -2.86 -14.31
N ARG A 36 -4.64 -3.03 -13.34
CA ARG A 36 -5.67 -4.09 -13.33
C ARG A 36 -5.14 -5.52 -13.41
N GLN A 37 -3.84 -5.76 -13.26
CA GLN A 37 -3.31 -7.12 -13.14
C GLN A 37 -3.89 -7.80 -11.89
N PRO A 38 -4.37 -9.05 -12.01
CA PRO A 38 -4.92 -9.77 -10.88
C PRO A 38 -3.83 -10.12 -9.86
N TYR A 39 -4.18 -10.11 -8.59
CA TYR A 39 -3.38 -10.66 -7.51
C TYR A 39 -4.27 -11.46 -6.55
N ILE A 40 -3.72 -12.56 -6.05
CA ILE A 40 -4.45 -13.50 -5.18
C ILE A 40 -4.03 -13.30 -3.72
N HIS A 41 -2.75 -13.02 -3.48
CA HIS A 41 -2.19 -12.87 -2.14
C HIS A 41 -2.17 -11.42 -1.70
N PHE A 42 -2.54 -11.19 -0.45
CA PHE A 42 -2.39 -9.89 0.18
C PHE A 42 -0.90 -9.61 0.45
N PRO A 43 -0.33 -8.52 -0.08
CA PRO A 43 1.10 -8.25 0.03
C PRO A 43 1.50 -7.81 1.44
N SER A 44 2.73 -8.13 1.84
CA SER A 44 3.35 -7.61 3.04
C SER A 44 3.82 -6.17 2.86
N ILE A 45 3.94 -5.44 3.97
CA ILE A 45 4.54 -4.10 3.97
C ILE A 45 6.00 -4.19 3.52
N CYS A 46 6.40 -3.31 2.60
CA CYS A 46 7.79 -3.16 2.19
C CYS A 46 8.55 -2.33 3.23
N SER A 47 9.32 -3.00 4.09
CA SER A 47 10.05 -2.35 5.19
C SER A 47 11.02 -1.26 4.71
N LEU A 48 11.69 -1.48 3.58
CA LEU A 48 12.61 -0.50 3.00
C LEU A 48 11.89 0.80 2.66
N LEU A 49 10.80 0.72 1.90
CA LEU A 49 10.00 1.89 1.53
C LEU A 49 9.36 2.54 2.76
N HIS A 50 8.85 1.75 3.70
CA HIS A 50 8.29 2.26 4.95
C HIS A 50 9.29 3.15 5.71
N LEU A 51 10.51 2.65 5.91
CA LEU A 51 11.57 3.39 6.61
C LEU A 51 12.09 4.58 5.80
N LEU A 52 12.18 4.43 4.47
CA LEU A 52 12.59 5.52 3.58
C LEU A 52 11.62 6.70 3.66
N LEU A 53 10.32 6.46 3.53
CA LEU A 53 9.30 7.51 3.59
C LEU A 53 9.25 8.17 4.98
N LEU A 54 9.44 7.39 6.04
CA LEU A 54 9.52 7.92 7.41
C LEU A 54 10.72 8.87 7.58
N LYS A 55 11.85 8.59 6.92
CA LYS A 55 13.06 9.44 6.98
C LYS A 55 12.96 10.68 6.10
N MET A 56 12.45 10.53 4.88
CA MET A 56 12.39 11.62 3.90
C MET A 56 11.29 12.64 4.23
N GLU A 57 10.12 12.17 4.64
CA GLU A 57 8.92 12.99 4.80
C GLU A 57 8.20 12.70 6.13
N PRO A 58 8.88 12.82 7.30
CA PRO A 58 8.36 12.37 8.59
C PRO A 58 7.04 13.03 9.00
N VAL A 59 6.87 14.32 8.67
CA VAL A 59 5.65 15.08 9.01
C VAL A 59 4.47 14.59 8.18
N ALA A 60 4.63 14.46 6.86
CA ALA A 60 3.59 13.95 5.98
C ALA A 60 3.27 12.47 6.29
N TYR A 61 4.28 11.67 6.65
CA TYR A 61 4.09 10.27 7.03
C TYR A 61 3.23 10.12 8.29
N LYS A 62 3.55 10.87 9.36
CA LYS A 62 2.75 10.91 10.60
C LYS A 62 1.37 11.53 10.40
N ARG A 63 1.21 12.48 9.49
CA ARG A 63 -0.11 13.00 9.12
C ARG A 63 -0.95 11.90 8.49
N ARG A 64 -0.41 11.21 7.48
CA ARG A 64 -1.10 10.11 6.80
C ARG A 64 -1.48 9.00 7.77
N GLU A 65 -0.62 8.63 8.71
CA GLU A 65 -0.95 7.66 9.76
C GLU A 65 -2.30 7.94 10.44
N LYS A 66 -2.59 9.21 10.77
CA LYS A 66 -3.84 9.63 11.42
C LYS A 66 -5.05 9.62 10.48
N GLU A 67 -4.84 9.69 9.18
CA GLU A 67 -5.91 9.69 8.17
C GLU A 67 -6.32 8.28 7.74
N VAL A 68 -5.45 7.28 7.95
CA VAL A 68 -5.71 5.88 7.57
C VAL A 68 -6.13 4.99 8.74
N LEU A 69 -5.88 5.43 9.99
CA LEU A 69 -6.46 4.87 11.22
C LEU A 69 -7.96 5.24 11.32
#